data_AF-A0A2E9NKX7-F1
#
_entry.id   AF-A0A2E9NKX7-F1
#
_cell.length_a   1.000
_cell.length_b   1.000
_cell.length_c   1.000
_cell.angle_alpha   90.00
_cell.angle_beta   90.00
_cell.angle_gamma   90.00
#
_symmetry.space_group_name_H-M   'P 1'
#
loop_
_entity.id
_entity.type
_entity.pdbx_description
1 polymer ?
#
loop_
_entity_poly.entity_id
_entity_poly.type
_entity_poly.pdbx_seq_one_letter_code
_entity_poly.pdbx_strand_id
1 'polypeptide(L)'
;MICTNCGTEIAERALICFRCGVATAQSVRRPPKPRRRRWALAVVSAVGLASAGAALGGWVAPGVPHLAAWAIVGLALTGLVFGLIRR
;
A
#
# COMPACT_ATOMS: atom_id res chain seq x y z
N MET A 1 10.91 38.28 -14.84
CA MET A 1 9.77 38.29 -13.90
C MET A 1 10.24 38.71 -12.50
N ILE A 2 9.38 39.23 -11.61
CA ILE A 2 9.80 39.75 -10.29
C ILE A 2 9.33 38.81 -9.16
N CYS A 3 10.20 38.56 -8.17
CA CYS A 3 9.86 37.79 -6.97
C CYS A 3 8.79 38.49 -6.13
N THR A 4 7.69 37.80 -5.82
CA THR A 4 6.61 38.32 -4.95
C THR A 4 7.01 38.47 -3.48
N ASN A 5 8.10 37.83 -3.04
CA ASN A 5 8.59 37.91 -1.67
C ASN A 5 9.63 39.03 -1.48
N CYS A 6 10.67 39.07 -2.33
CA CYS A 6 11.81 39.98 -2.14
C CYS A 6 12.05 41.00 -3.26
N GLY A 7 11.22 41.02 -4.31
CA GLY A 7 11.31 42.00 -5.39
C GLY A 7 12.50 41.86 -6.35
N THR A 8 13.35 40.83 -6.19
CA THR A 8 14.45 40.60 -7.15
C THR A 8 13.91 40.17 -8.51
N GLU A 9 14.61 40.57 -9.57
CA GLU A 9 14.38 40.04 -10.91
C GLU A 9 14.86 38.58 -10.97
N ILE A 10 14.05 37.72 -11.58
CA ILE A 10 14.30 36.29 -11.73
C ILE A 10 13.99 35.88 -13.18
N ALA A 11 14.72 34.89 -13.68
CA ALA A 11 14.42 34.20 -14.94
C ALA A 11 13.01 33.57 -14.94
N GLU A 12 12.35 33.55 -16.11
CA GLU A 12 10.96 33.10 -16.27
C GLU A 12 10.70 31.63 -15.86
N ARG A 13 11.73 30.79 -15.85
CA ARG A 13 11.62 29.36 -15.49
C ARG A 13 12.31 29.01 -14.17
N ALA A 14 12.69 29.99 -13.37
CA ALA A 14 13.27 29.70 -12.07
C ALA A 14 12.21 29.09 -11.15
N LEU A 15 12.47 27.91 -10.62
CA LEU A 15 11.62 27.23 -9.63
C LEU A 15 11.71 27.88 -8.24
N ILE A 16 12.88 28.47 -7.94
CA ILE A 16 13.24 29.02 -6.63
C ILE A 16 13.95 30.36 -6.86
N CYS A 17 13.65 31.36 -6.02
CA CYS A 17 14.38 32.62 -6.01
C CYS A 17 15.80 32.43 -5.48
N PHE A 18 16.82 32.81 -6.26
CA PHE A 18 18.24 32.72 -5.84
C PHE A 18 18.60 33.63 -4.66
N ARG A 19 17.80 34.67 -4.39
CA ARG A 19 18.07 35.64 -3.32
C ARG A 19 17.43 35.27 -1.99
N CYS A 20 16.15 34.89 -1.99
CA CYS A 20 15.40 34.62 -0.75
C CYS A 20 14.99 33.15 -0.56
N GLY A 21 15.23 32.28 -1.54
CA GLY A 21 14.92 30.84 -1.43
C GLY A 21 13.44 30.48 -1.56
N VAL A 22 12.53 31.45 -1.77
CA VAL A 22 11.10 31.14 -1.94
C VAL A 22 10.83 30.44 -3.28
N ALA A 23 9.93 29.46 -3.27
CA ALA A 23 9.41 28.85 -4.49
C ALA A 23 8.57 29.88 -5.26
N THR A 24 8.82 30.00 -6.56
CA THR A 24 8.09 30.93 -7.45
C THR A 24 6.74 30.38 -7.88
N ALA A 25 6.58 29.05 -7.86
CA ALA A 25 5.35 28.36 -8.22
C ALA A 25 4.80 27.58 -7.01
N GLN A 26 3.50 27.67 -6.77
CA GLN A 26 2.81 26.74 -5.88
C GLN A 26 2.59 25.41 -6.58
N SER A 27 2.72 24.31 -5.83
CA SER A 27 2.41 22.97 -6.34
C SER A 27 0.92 22.87 -6.68
N VAL A 28 0.60 22.85 -7.98
CA VAL A 28 -0.80 22.70 -8.46
C VAL A 28 -1.35 21.31 -8.16
N ARG A 29 -0.47 20.29 -8.13
CA ARG A 29 -0.86 18.90 -7.84
C ARG A 29 -0.62 18.57 -6.38
N ARG A 30 -1.71 18.24 -5.68
CA ARG A 30 -1.63 17.48 -4.43
C ARG A 30 -1.31 16.01 -4.76
N PRO A 31 -0.43 15.34 -3.98
CA PRO A 31 -0.20 13.92 -4.19
C PRO A 31 -1.51 13.14 -3.98
N PRO A 32 -1.79 12.11 -4.80
CA PRO A 32 -2.96 11.27 -4.59
C PRO A 32 -2.86 10.58 -3.22
N LYS A 33 -3.98 10.50 -2.49
CA LYS A 33 -4.02 9.76 -1.22
C LYS A 33 -3.63 8.30 -1.46
N PRO A 34 -2.75 7.70 -0.64
CA PRO A 34 -2.33 6.31 -0.85
C PRO A 34 -3.55 5.37 -0.78
N ARG A 35 -3.74 4.55 -1.83
CA ARG A 35 -4.85 3.59 -1.89
C ARG A 35 -4.55 2.37 -1.02
N ARG A 36 -5.24 2.29 0.12
CA ARG A 36 -5.21 1.20 1.11
C ARG A 36 -5.44 -0.20 0.52
N ARG A 37 -6.04 -0.34 -0.67
CA ARG A 37 -6.33 -1.64 -1.30
C ARG A 37 -5.09 -2.43 -1.75
N ARG A 38 -3.93 -1.79 -1.97
CA ARG A 38 -2.72 -2.49 -2.45
C ARG A 38 -2.08 -3.41 -1.41
N TRP A 39 -2.04 -3.01 -0.13
CA TRP A 39 -1.47 -3.87 0.92
C TRP A 39 -2.41 -5.03 1.28
N ALA A 40 -3.73 -4.82 1.18
CA ALA A 40 -4.71 -5.87 1.43
C ALA A 40 -4.51 -7.04 0.46
N LEU A 41 -4.33 -6.76 -0.84
CA LEU A 41 -4.03 -7.79 -1.83
C LEU A 41 -2.72 -8.53 -1.52
N ALA A 42 -1.67 -7.81 -1.11
CA ALA A 42 -0.40 -8.41 -0.72
C ALA A 42 -0.53 -9.35 0.49
N VAL A 43 -1.32 -8.97 1.50
CA VAL A 43 -1.60 -9.82 2.67
C VAL A 43 -2.40 -11.04 2.27
N VAL A 44 -3.42 -10.89 1.41
CA VAL A 44 -4.23 -12.02 0.94
C VAL A 44 -3.38 -13.01 0.15
N SER A 45 -2.53 -12.54 -0.76
CA SER A 45 -1.63 -13.41 -1.52
C SER A 45 -0.60 -14.09 -0.63
N ALA A 46 -0.05 -13.39 0.37
CA ALA A 46 0.92 -13.97 1.30
C ALA A 46 0.29 -15.09 2.15
N VAL A 47 -0.92 -14.86 2.69
CA VAL A 47 -1.65 -15.87 3.47
C VAL A 47 -2.03 -17.07 2.59
N GLY A 48 -2.52 -16.83 1.37
CA GLY A 48 -2.87 -17.88 0.43
C GLY A 48 -1.67 -18.74 0.00
N LEU A 49 -0.51 -18.12 -0.21
CA LEU A 49 0.73 -18.85 -0.53
C LEU A 49 1.26 -19.64 0.66
N ALA A 50 1.17 -19.08 1.88
CA ALA A 50 1.58 -19.78 3.09
C ALA A 50 0.69 -21.01 3.37
N SER A 51 -0.63 -20.89 3.19
CA SER A 51 -1.55 -22.02 3.37
C SER A 51 -1.40 -23.08 2.28
N ALA A 52 -1.25 -22.67 1.02
CA ALA A 52 -0.97 -23.60 -0.08
C ALA A 52 0.38 -24.31 0.10
N GLY A 53 1.42 -23.59 0.52
CA GLY A 53 2.74 -24.15 0.81
C GLY A 53 2.71 -25.16 1.96
N ALA A 54 1.97 -24.88 3.03
CA ALA A 54 1.79 -25.81 4.14
C ALA A 54 1.04 -27.09 3.73
N ALA A 55 0.02 -26.96 2.87
CA ALA A 55 -0.75 -28.08 2.36
C ALA A 55 0.06 -28.96 1.38
N LEU A 56 0.81 -28.35 0.47
CA LEU A 56 1.62 -29.06 -0.53
C LEU A 56 2.92 -29.61 0.05
N GLY A 57 3.51 -28.93 1.03
CA GLY A 57 4.79 -29.31 1.64
C GLY A 57 4.70 -30.50 2.62
N GLY A 58 3.53 -31.10 2.82
CA GLY A 58 3.38 -32.29 3.68
C GLY A 58 3.62 -32.02 5.17
N TRP A 59 3.69 -30.76 5.62
CA TRP A 59 3.78 -30.38 7.04
C TRP A 59 2.48 -30.67 7.80
N VAL A 60 1.43 -31.10 7.10
CA VAL A 60 0.20 -31.60 7.70
C VAL A 60 0.49 -33.00 8.26
N ALA A 61 0.63 -33.08 9.59
CA ALA A 61 0.93 -34.31 10.30
C ALA A 61 0.05 -35.49 9.82
N PRO A 62 0.64 -36.69 9.63
CA PRO A 62 -0.12 -37.88 9.24
C PRO A 62 -1.11 -38.24 10.36
N GLY A 63 -2.39 -37.91 10.18
CA GLY A 63 -3.43 -38.14 11.18
C GLY A 63 -4.52 -37.07 11.28
N VAL A 64 -4.38 -35.94 10.59
CA VAL A 64 -5.44 -34.91 10.57
C VAL A 64 -6.57 -35.38 9.64
N PRO A 65 -7.80 -35.64 10.13
CA PRO A 65 -8.91 -36.00 9.27
C PRO A 65 -9.16 -34.83 8.30
N HIS A 66 -9.40 -35.15 7.02
CA HIS A 66 -9.63 -34.18 5.94
C HIS A 66 -10.65 -33.08 6.33
N LEU A 67 -11.68 -33.42 7.11
CA LEU A 67 -12.64 -32.48 7.69
C LEU A 67 -12.01 -31.36 8.53
N ALA A 68 -11.00 -31.66 9.35
CA ALA A 68 -10.28 -30.67 10.12
C ALA A 68 -9.41 -29.76 9.24
N ALA A 69 -8.85 -30.30 8.14
CA ALA A 69 -8.15 -29.48 7.15
C ALA A 69 -9.11 -28.49 6.45
N TRP A 70 -10.29 -28.96 6.03
CA TRP A 70 -11.33 -28.10 5.43
C TRP A 70 -11.87 -27.05 6.42
N ALA A 71 -12.00 -27.39 7.71
CA ALA A 71 -12.42 -26.46 8.75
C ALA A 71 -11.42 -25.31 8.95
N ILE A 72 -10.11 -25.61 8.97
CA ILE A 72 -9.05 -24.60 9.11
C ILE A 72 -9.01 -23.68 7.88
N VAL A 73 -9.12 -24.25 6.67
CA VAL A 73 -9.18 -23.47 5.42
C VAL A 73 -10.43 -22.58 5.39
N GLY A 74 -11.58 -23.10 5.81
CA GLY A 74 -12.83 -22.35 5.89
C GLY A 74 -12.74 -21.18 6.88
N LEU A 75 -12.16 -21.38 8.07
CA LEU A 75 -11.92 -20.33 9.07
C LEU A 75 -10.92 -19.28 8.59
N ALA A 76 -9.86 -19.70 7.89
CA ALA A 76 -8.87 -18.78 7.32
C ALA A 76 -9.48 -17.91 6.21
N LEU A 77 -10.29 -18.51 5.32
CA LEU A 77 -10.98 -17.79 4.24
C LEU A 77 -12.04 -16.84 4.79
N THR A 78 -12.86 -17.28 5.74
CA THR A 78 -13.88 -16.42 6.36
C THR A 78 -13.26 -15.27 7.14
N GLY A 79 -12.21 -15.50 7.92
CA GLY A 79 -11.47 -14.45 8.62
C GLY A 79 -10.83 -13.44 7.66
N LEU A 80 -10.30 -13.91 6.53
CA LEU A 80 -9.70 -13.08 5.49
C LEU A 80 -10.75 -12.23 4.75
N VAL A 81 -11.88 -12.82 4.37
CA VAL A 81 -13.00 -12.12 3.74
C VAL A 81 -13.61 -11.10 4.71
N PHE A 82 -13.82 -11.48 5.97
CA PHE A 82 -14.34 -10.59 7.01
C PHE A 82 -13.40 -9.43 7.31
N GLY A 83 -12.08 -9.70 7.35
CA GLY A 83 -11.04 -8.68 7.47
C GLY A 83 -10.94 -7.76 6.26
N LEU A 84 -11.32 -8.23 5.06
CA LEU A 84 -11.40 -7.41 3.84
C LEU A 84 -12.66 -6.54 3.80
N ILE A 85 -13.78 -7.02 4.37
CA ILE A 85 -15.07 -6.31 4.42
C ILE A 85 -15.10 -5.27 5.54
N ARG A 86 -14.48 -5.54 6.69
CA ARG A 86 -14.43 -4.61 7.84
C ARG A 86 -13.37 -3.52 7.75
N ARG A 87 -12.51 -3.54 6.73
CA ARG A 87 -11.37 -2.61 6.60
C ARG A 87 -11.57 -1.63 5.46
#